data_AF-H3NKK5-F1
#
_entry.id   AF-H3NKK5-F1
#
_cell.length_a   1.000
_cell.length_b   1.000
_cell.length_c   1.000
_cell.angle_alpha   90.00
_cell.angle_beta   90.00
_cell.angle_gamma   90.00
#
_symmetry.space_group_name_H-M   'P 1'
#
loop_
_entity.id
_entity.type
_entity.pdbx_description
1 polymer ?
#
loop_
_entity_poly.entity_id
_entity_poly.type
_entity_poly.pdbx_seq_one_letter_code
_entity_poly.pdbx_strand_id
1 'polypeptide(L)' 'MGASFYEFILRYKDEEANDPMSRLANQISQDRTFPKQSQDFDQLSTYMEQNSDYSRMLTLFDDAWQTFQEIS' A
#
# COMPACT_ATOMS: atom_id res chain seq x y z
N MET A 1 8.87 12.43 -12.78
CA MET A 1 8.19 12.38 -11.47
C MET A 1 7.49 11.04 -11.43
N GLY A 2 8.11 10.03 -10.80
CA GLY A 2 7.50 8.71 -10.67
C GLY A 2 6.32 8.77 -9.70
N ALA A 3 5.26 8.04 -10.01
CA ALA A 3 4.10 7.96 -9.11
C ALA A 3 4.54 7.34 -7.78
N SER A 4 4.04 7.85 -6.65
CA SER A 4 4.33 7.20 -5.36
C SER A 4 3.57 5.88 -5.25
N PHE A 5 4.02 5.01 -4.34
CA PHE A 5 3.31 3.75 -4.06
C PHE A 5 1.84 4.00 -3.69
N TYR A 6 1.55 5.11 -3.01
CA TYR A 6 0.20 5.54 -2.69
C TYR A 6 -0.65 5.81 -3.95
N GLU A 7 -0.11 6.52 -4.94
CA GLU A 7 -0.81 6.76 -6.20
C GLU A 7 -1.00 5.49 -7.02
N PHE A 8 -0.03 4.57 -6.94
CA PHE A 8 -0.11 3.26 -7.55
C PHE A 8 -1.24 2.42 -6.94
N ILE A 9 -1.22 2.23 -5.61
CA ILE A 9 -2.16 1.35 -4.91
C ILE A 9 -3.60 1.87 -4.98
N LEU A 10 -3.80 3.19 -5.04
CA LEU A 10 -5.13 3.79 -5.22
C LEU A 10 -5.82 3.38 -6.52
N ARG A 11 -5.09 2.95 -7.54
CA ARG A 11 -5.69 2.45 -8.80
C ARG A 11 -6.41 1.12 -8.61
N TYR A 12 -6.06 0.38 -7.55
CA TYR A 12 -6.66 -0.89 -7.17
C TYR A 12 -7.77 -0.73 -6.13
N LYS A 13 -8.10 0.52 -5.75
CA LYS A 13 -9.17 0.81 -4.79
C LYS A 13 -10.50 0.39 -5.39
N ASP A 14 -11.08 -0.66 -4.81
CA ASP A 14 -12.33 -1.24 -5.25
C ASP A 14 -13.08 -1.77 -4.02
N GLU A 15 -14.28 -1.26 -3.78
CA GLU A 15 -15.11 -1.61 -2.61
C GLU A 15 -15.85 -2.94 -2.78
N GLU A 16 -16.04 -3.40 -4.03
CA GLU A 16 -16.69 -4.67 -4.35
C GLU A 16 -15.68 -5.81 -4.52
N ALA A 17 -14.45 -5.49 -4.96
CA ALA A 17 -13.39 -6.48 -5.08
C ALA A 17 -12.91 -6.98 -3.73
N ASN A 18 -12.89 -8.31 -3.58
CA ASN A 18 -12.38 -8.98 -2.39
C ASN A 18 -10.90 -9.37 -2.52
N ASP A 19 -10.24 -8.84 -3.54
CA ASP A 19 -8.85 -9.13 -3.83
C ASP A 19 -7.92 -8.57 -2.75
N PRO A 20 -6.79 -9.25 -2.48
CA PRO A 20 -5.86 -8.81 -1.44
C PRO A 20 -5.29 -7.41 -1.71
N MET A 21 -5.02 -7.07 -2.98
CA MET A 21 -4.61 -5.73 -3.39
C MET A 21 -5.67 -4.67 -3.11
N SER A 22 -6.94 -4.95 -3.43
CA SER A 22 -8.04 -4.01 -3.19
C SER A 22 -8.27 -3.78 -1.71
N ARG A 23 -8.10 -4.81 -0.86
CA ARG A 23 -8.14 -4.67 0.60
C ARG A 23 -7.05 -3.72 1.12
N LEU A 24 -5.81 -3.88 0.64
CA LEU A 24 -4.71 -2.98 1.00
C LEU A 24 -4.98 -1.56 0.51
N ALA A 25 -5.45 -1.41 -0.74
CA ALA A 25 -5.80 -0.11 -1.33
C ALA A 25 -6.89 0.61 -0.55
N ASN A 26 -7.94 -0.11 -0.14
CA ASN A 26 -9.03 0.43 0.65
C ASN A 26 -8.54 0.88 2.04
N GLN A 27 -7.69 0.08 2.69
CA GLN A 27 -7.11 0.42 3.99
C GLN A 27 -6.23 1.68 3.90
N ILE A 28 -5.29 1.70 2.95
CA ILE A 28 -4.39 2.85 2.71
C ILE A 28 -5.19 4.10 2.31
N SER A 29 -6.26 3.94 1.53
CA SER A 29 -7.14 5.06 1.14
C SER A 29 -7.89 5.65 2.33
N GLN A 30 -8.22 4.85 3.34
CA GLN A 30 -8.89 5.31 4.56
C GLN A 30 -7.91 5.91 5.57
N ASP A 31 -6.64 5.50 5.52
CA ASP A 31 -5.57 6.00 6.37
C ASP A 31 -5.11 7.40 5.95
N ARG A 32 -5.52 8.41 6.74
CA ARG A 32 -5.12 9.81 6.53
C ARG A 32 -3.68 10.10 6.96
N THR A 33 -3.14 9.27 7.85
CA THR A 33 -1.77 9.39 8.39
C THR A 33 -0.74 8.65 7.53
N PHE A 34 -1.19 7.88 6.54
CA PHE A 34 -0.31 7.17 5.62
C PHE A 34 0.65 8.14 4.91
N PRO A 35 1.96 7.86 4.86
CA PRO A 35 2.95 8.72 4.24
C PRO A 35 2.88 8.68 2.70
N LYS A 36 1.95 9.45 2.11
CA LYS A 36 1.64 9.48 0.66
C LYS A 36 2.80 9.89 -0.26
N GLN A 37 3.77 10.62 0.29
CA GLN A 37 4.95 11.09 -0.43
C GLN A 37 6.13 10.15 -0.30
N SER A 38 6.08 9.16 0.60
CA SER A 38 7.18 8.21 0.76
C SER A 38 7.22 7.25 -0.43
N GLN A 39 8.43 7.06 -0.95
CA GLN A 39 8.75 6.12 -2.03
C GLN A 39 9.77 5.07 -1.55
N ASP A 40 10.12 5.10 -0.26
CA ASP A 40 11.09 4.18 0.34
C ASP A 40 10.35 2.99 0.95
N PHE A 41 10.69 1.79 0.47
CA PHE A 41 10.13 0.53 1.00
C PHE A 41 10.31 0.43 2.51
N ASP A 42 11.53 0.66 3.02
CA ASP A 42 11.84 0.57 4.44
C ASP A 42 11.00 1.53 5.28
N GLN A 43 10.76 2.75 4.80
CA GLN A 43 9.91 3.72 5.52
C GLN A 43 8.46 3.27 5.60
N LEU A 44 7.92 2.79 4.47
CA LEU A 44 6.54 2.30 4.38
C LEU A 44 6.35 1.02 5.19
N SER A 45 7.28 0.08 5.07
CA SER A 45 7.30 -1.16 5.84
C SER A 45 7.34 -0.87 7.33
N THR A 46 8.27 -0.02 7.77
CA THR A 46 8.37 0.41 9.18
C THR A 46 7.06 1.04 9.68
N TYR A 47 6.43 1.91 8.87
CA TYR A 47 5.14 2.52 9.23
C TYR A 47 4.03 1.46 9.36
N MET A 48 3.98 0.49 8.46
CA MET A 48 3.01 -0.60 8.50
C MET A 48 3.25 -1.55 9.67
N GLU A 49 4.49 -1.91 9.98
CA GLU A 49 4.84 -2.76 11.11
C GLU A 49 4.48 -2.10 12.46
N GLN A 50 4.64 -0.78 12.55
CA GLN A 50 4.25 0.00 13.74
C GLN A 50 2.73 0.11 13.89
N ASN A 51 1.97 -0.05 12.81
CA ASN A 51 0.52 0.00 12.84
C ASN A 51 -0.07 -1.41 12.96
N SER A 52 -0.73 -1.68 14.09
CA SER A 52 -1.38 -2.99 14.31
C SER A 52 -2.41 -3.34 13.23
N ASP A 53 -3.01 -2.33 12.60
CA ASP A 53 -3.98 -2.49 11.51
C ASP A 53 -3.37 -3.11 10.24
N TYR A 54 -2.08 -2.84 9.96
CA TYR A 54 -1.38 -3.40 8.80
C TYR A 54 -0.60 -4.68 9.12
N SER A 55 -0.50 -5.10 10.38
CA SER A 55 0.22 -6.33 10.77
C SER A 55 -0.20 -7.57 9.99
N ARG A 56 -1.49 -7.67 9.61
CA ARG A 56 -2.03 -8.77 8.80
C ARG A 56 -1.94 -8.54 7.29
N MET A 57 -1.53 -7.35 6.88
CA MET A 57 -1.42 -6.91 5.50
C MET A 57 0.03 -6.75 5.05
N LEU A 58 1.03 -7.01 5.91
CA LEU A 58 2.46 -6.92 5.55
C LEU A 58 2.79 -7.79 4.33
N THR A 59 2.32 -9.04 4.30
CA THR A 59 2.49 -9.91 3.13
C THR A 59 1.82 -9.35 1.88
N LEU A 60 0.66 -8.70 2.01
CA LEU A 60 -0.03 -8.09 0.87
C LEU A 60 0.70 -6.84 0.38
N PHE A 61 1.33 -6.11 1.31
CA PHE A 61 2.18 -4.98 0.99
C PHE A 61 3.42 -5.42 0.22
N ASP A 62 4.09 -6.50 0.61
CA ASP A 62 5.22 -7.06 -0.12
C ASP A 62 4.83 -7.41 -1.58
N ASP A 63 3.71 -8.12 -1.76
CA ASP A 63 3.19 -8.49 -3.08
C ASP A 63 2.85 -7.25 -3.94
N ALA A 64 2.18 -6.27 -3.33
CA ALA A 64 1.82 -5.01 -3.99
C ALA A 64 3.07 -4.17 -4.34
N TRP A 65 4.07 -4.17 -3.47
CA TRP A 65 5.33 -3.47 -3.66
C TRP A 65 6.14 -4.09 -4.79
N GLN A 66 6.23 -5.42 -4.85
CA GLN A 66 6.87 -6.11 -5.95
C GLN A 66 6.19 -5.74 -7.28
N THR A 67 4.85 -5.76 -7.32
CA THR A 67 4.12 -5.33 -8.51
C THR A 67 4.48 -3.90 -8.88
N PHE A 68 4.49 -2.96 -7.93
CA PHE A 68 4.88 -1.56 -8.17
C PHE A 68 6.29 -1.43 -8.76
N GLN A 69 7.25 -2.24 -8.28
CA GLN A 69 8.63 -2.27 -8.79
C GLN A 69 8.74 -2.86 -10.21
N GLU A 70 7.85 -3.78 -10.59
CA GLU A 70 7.85 -4.38 -11.94
C GLU A 70 7.35 -3.44 -13.04
N ILE A 71 6.53 -2.44 -12.68
CA ILE A 71 5.90 -1.49 -13.63
C ILE A 71 6.42 -0.05 -13.53
N SER A 72 7.22 0.28 -12.51
CA SER A 72 7.98 1.54 -12.43
C SER A 72 9.22 1.52 -13.32
#